data_AF-A0A1F2T2K6-F1
#
_entry.id   AF-A0A1F2T2K6-F1
#
_cell.length_a   1.000
_cell.length_b   1.000
_cell.length_c   1.000
_cell.angle_alpha   90.00
_cell.angle_beta   90.00
_cell.angle_gamma   90.00
#
_symmetry.space_group_name_H-M   'P 1'
#
loop_
_entity.id
_entity.type
_entity.pdbx_description
1 polymer ?
#
loop_
_entity_poly.entity_id
_entity_poly.type
_entity_poly.pdbx_seq_one_letter_code
_entity_poly.pdbx_strand_id
1 'polypeptide(L)'
;MLPGQPTGVFTTARPTFGAALDDFLNRRPAAQQPIEFPHNIHIGKEIACDFCHEGVARGAVAGLPSIRTCMICHDAIATDRPRIQQIAALRDKGLDLAWQRVYGFSNEDHVRFNHAPHIRAQVDCATCHGNMAEQTVAQRSVEHTMGFCVNCHNERRAPVDCLACHF
;
A
#
# COMPACT_ATOMS: atom_id res chain seq x y z
N MET A 1 -8.80 31.58 35.52
CA MET A 1 -8.81 31.66 34.05
C MET A 1 -7.38 31.78 33.59
N LEU A 2 -6.87 30.82 32.82
CA LEU A 2 -5.54 30.88 32.22
C LEU A 2 -5.68 31.37 30.76
N PRO A 3 -4.84 32.30 30.30
CA PRO A 3 -4.85 32.72 28.90
C PRO A 3 -4.30 31.60 28.01
N GLY A 4 -5.04 31.21 26.97
CA GLY A 4 -4.58 30.27 25.93
C GLY A 4 -5.48 29.07 25.58
N GLN A 5 -6.72 28.99 26.08
CA GLN A 5 -7.64 27.93 25.66
C GLN A 5 -8.38 28.32 24.37
N PRO A 6 -8.23 27.57 23.25
CA PRO A 6 -8.98 27.83 22.04
C PRO A 6 -10.47 27.58 22.29
N THR A 7 -11.30 28.57 21.95
CA THR A 7 -12.76 28.46 21.96
C THR A 7 -13.18 27.35 21.00
N GLY A 8 -13.78 26.30 21.54
CA GLY A 8 -14.10 25.03 20.87
C GLY A 8 -15.17 25.12 19.77
N VAL A 9 -14.94 25.92 18.73
CA VAL A 9 -15.80 26.02 17.54
C VAL A 9 -15.03 25.73 16.25
N PHE A 10 -13.69 25.75 16.26
CA PHE A 10 -12.87 25.34 15.12
C PHE A 10 -11.72 24.46 15.58
N THR A 11 -11.96 23.14 15.59
CA THR A 11 -10.86 22.18 15.53
C THR A 11 -10.37 22.16 14.08
N THR A 12 -9.13 22.58 13.84
CA THR A 12 -8.50 22.38 12.53
C THR A 12 -8.50 20.88 12.22
N ALA A 13 -8.86 20.48 11.00
CA ALA A 13 -8.87 19.07 10.59
C ALA A 13 -7.51 18.37 10.83
N ARG A 14 -6.42 19.15 10.93
CA ARG A 14 -5.08 18.70 11.25
C ARG A 14 -4.57 19.34 12.54
N PRO A 15 -3.81 18.61 13.37
CA PRO A 15 -3.42 19.06 14.73
C PRO A 15 -2.34 20.16 14.74
N THR A 16 -1.63 20.37 13.62
CA THR A 16 -0.59 21.39 13.48
C THR A 16 -0.61 22.00 12.07
N PHE A 17 -0.06 23.20 11.91
CA PHE A 17 0.17 23.79 10.58
C PHE A 17 1.06 22.91 9.70
N GLY A 18 2.08 22.27 10.28
CA GLY A 18 2.94 21.32 9.57
C GLY A 18 2.13 20.13 9.01
N ALA A 19 1.25 19.55 9.82
CA ALA A 19 0.37 18.48 9.37
C ALA A 19 -0.62 18.94 8.28
N ALA A 20 -1.12 20.17 8.37
CA ALA A 20 -1.95 20.76 7.31
C ALA A 20 -1.18 20.99 6.01
N LEU A 21 0.08 21.44 6.10
CA LEU A 21 0.95 21.62 4.94
C LEU A 21 1.34 20.28 4.31
N ASP A 22 1.67 19.28 5.11
CA ASP A 22 2.00 17.94 4.62
C ASP A 22 0.81 17.28 3.94
N ASP A 23 -0.39 17.41 4.51
CA ASP A 23 -1.63 16.97 3.88
C ASP A 23 -1.90 17.69 2.55
N PHE A 24 -1.81 19.02 2.54
CA PHE A 24 -1.98 19.82 1.32
C PHE A 24 -0.98 19.46 0.22
N LEU A 25 0.27 19.15 0.59
CA LEU A 25 1.33 18.74 -0.34
C LEU A 25 1.39 17.22 -0.59
N ASN A 26 0.42 16.45 -0.07
CA ASN A 26 0.41 14.98 -0.11
C ASN A 26 1.74 14.33 0.32
N ARG A 27 2.42 14.97 1.28
CA ARG A 27 3.65 14.46 1.89
C ARG A 27 3.27 13.50 2.99
N ARG A 28 3.61 12.24 2.78
CA ARG A 28 3.44 11.18 3.78
C ARG A 28 4.82 10.73 4.26
N PRO A 29 5.01 10.52 5.57
CA PRO A 29 6.25 9.96 6.07
C PRO A 29 6.49 8.59 5.44
N ALA A 30 7.76 8.23 5.26
CA ALA A 30 8.11 6.90 4.77
C ALA A 30 7.58 5.83 5.74
N ALA A 31 6.92 4.81 5.20
CA ALA A 31 6.40 3.73 6.00
C ALA A 31 7.56 2.93 6.62
N GLN A 32 7.51 2.75 7.94
CA GLN A 32 8.48 1.92 8.64
C GLN A 32 7.94 0.50 8.72
N GLN A 33 8.53 -0.41 7.96
CA GLN A 33 8.06 -1.79 7.93
C GLN A 33 8.55 -2.58 9.16
N PRO A 34 7.74 -3.53 9.66
CA PRO A 34 8.15 -4.40 10.77
C PRO A 34 9.37 -5.25 10.42
N ILE A 35 9.53 -5.54 9.13
CA ILE A 35 10.69 -6.20 8.55
C ILE A 35 10.92 -5.68 7.13
N GLU A 36 12.18 -5.55 6.74
CA GLU A 36 12.51 -5.22 5.35
C GLU A 36 12.23 -6.43 4.45
N PHE A 37 11.26 -6.29 3.55
CA PHE A 37 10.95 -7.29 2.54
C PHE A 37 11.51 -6.87 1.18
N PRO A 38 12.55 -7.55 0.64
CA PRO A 38 13.19 -7.19 -0.62
C PRO A 38 12.40 -7.69 -1.84
N HIS A 39 11.57 -6.83 -2.45
CA HIS A 39 10.78 -7.21 -3.65
C HIS A 39 11.69 -7.62 -4.82
N ASN A 40 12.77 -6.89 -5.04
CA ASN A 40 13.76 -7.17 -6.08
C ASN A 40 14.30 -8.60 -6.06
N ILE A 41 14.56 -9.17 -4.87
CA ILE A 41 15.03 -10.55 -4.75
C ILE A 41 13.92 -11.53 -5.13
N HIS A 42 12.70 -11.34 -4.64
CA HIS A 42 11.60 -12.27 -4.86
C HIS A 42 11.11 -12.25 -6.31
N ILE A 43 10.95 -11.05 -6.87
CA ILE A 43 10.58 -10.86 -8.29
C ILE A 43 11.72 -11.38 -9.19
N GLY A 44 12.99 -11.18 -8.80
CA GLY A 44 14.14 -11.76 -9.48
C GLY A 44 14.24 -13.29 -9.42
N LYS A 45 13.39 -13.95 -8.63
CA LYS A 45 13.18 -15.41 -8.65
C LYS A 45 11.92 -15.82 -9.44
N GLU A 46 11.39 -14.91 -10.26
CA GLU A 46 10.23 -15.14 -11.11
C GLU A 46 8.96 -15.51 -10.33
N ILE A 47 8.88 -15.09 -9.06
CA ILE A 47 7.68 -15.26 -8.25
C ILE A 47 6.63 -14.26 -8.74
N ALA A 48 5.47 -14.77 -9.14
CA ALA A 48 4.35 -13.96 -9.61
C ALA A 48 3.81 -13.03 -8.50
N CYS A 49 3.37 -11.82 -8.88
CA CYS A 49 2.88 -10.81 -7.94
C CYS A 49 1.67 -11.30 -7.13
N ASP A 50 0.77 -12.05 -7.77
CA ASP A 50 -0.47 -12.58 -7.19
C ASP A 50 -0.25 -13.78 -6.28
N PHE A 51 0.95 -14.38 -6.27
CA PHE A 51 1.30 -15.41 -5.28
C PHE A 51 1.27 -14.85 -3.86
N CYS A 52 1.82 -13.65 -3.66
CA CYS A 52 1.80 -12.97 -2.37
C CYS A 52 0.57 -12.05 -2.21
N HIS A 53 0.10 -11.47 -3.31
CA HIS A 53 -1.05 -10.55 -3.35
C HIS A 53 -2.30 -11.26 -3.89
N GLU A 54 -2.67 -12.37 -3.26
CA GLU A 54 -3.68 -13.33 -3.75
C GLU A 54 -5.08 -12.74 -3.99
N GLY A 55 -5.40 -11.60 -3.37
CA GLY A 55 -6.69 -10.93 -3.51
C GLY A 55 -6.80 -10.05 -4.75
N VAL A 56 -5.68 -9.78 -5.43
CA VAL A 56 -5.57 -8.71 -6.45
C VAL A 56 -6.55 -8.87 -7.60
N ALA A 57 -6.79 -10.10 -8.05
CA ALA A 57 -7.71 -10.38 -9.14
C ALA A 57 -9.18 -10.54 -8.71
N ARG A 58 -9.44 -10.71 -7.39
CA ARG A 58 -10.74 -11.13 -6.87
C ARG A 58 -11.61 -9.98 -6.39
N GLY A 59 -11.01 -8.93 -5.84
CA GLY A 59 -11.79 -7.85 -5.27
C GLY A 59 -11.03 -6.55 -5.06
N ALA A 60 -11.54 -5.75 -4.14
CA ALA A 60 -11.04 -4.39 -3.95
C ALA A 60 -9.65 -4.33 -3.32
N VAL A 61 -9.30 -5.35 -2.54
CA VAL A 61 -8.07 -5.41 -1.76
C VAL A 61 -7.18 -6.51 -2.31
N ALA A 62 -5.99 -6.15 -2.78
CA ALA A 62 -4.99 -7.12 -3.21
C ALA A 62 -4.50 -8.03 -2.07
N GLY A 63 -4.55 -7.52 -0.84
CA GLY A 63 -4.04 -8.18 0.34
C GLY A 63 -2.54 -7.93 0.52
N LEU A 64 -2.07 -8.12 1.75
CA LEU A 64 -0.65 -8.22 2.06
C LEU A 64 -0.40 -9.64 2.57
N PRO A 65 0.75 -10.24 2.25
CA PRO A 65 1.03 -11.62 2.64
C PRO A 65 1.10 -11.75 4.16
N SER A 66 0.50 -12.82 4.67
CA SER A 66 0.69 -13.28 6.04
C SER A 66 2.05 -13.95 6.18
N ILE A 67 2.50 -14.15 7.42
CA ILE A 67 3.68 -14.97 7.72
C ILE A 67 3.59 -16.37 7.12
N ARG A 68 2.38 -16.95 7.04
CA ARG A 68 2.20 -18.27 6.41
C ARG A 68 2.71 -18.28 4.98
N THR A 69 2.44 -17.24 4.21
CA THR A 69 2.91 -17.11 2.81
C THR A 69 4.43 -17.11 2.75
N CYS A 70 5.11 -16.43 3.69
CA CYS A 70 6.56 -16.44 3.78
C CYS A 70 7.10 -17.85 4.04
N MET A 71 6.47 -18.59 4.96
CA MET A 71 6.94 -19.92 5.36
C MET A 71 6.69 -21.03 4.32
N ILE A 72 5.87 -20.79 3.28
CA ILE A 72 5.68 -21.77 2.18
C ILE A 72 7.03 -22.20 1.61
N CYS A 73 7.98 -21.28 1.49
CA CYS A 73 9.33 -21.55 1.01
C CYS A 73 10.37 -21.48 2.13
N HIS A 74 10.25 -20.48 3.02
CA HIS A 74 11.27 -20.19 4.02
C HIS A 74 11.37 -21.18 5.18
N ASP A 75 10.56 -22.24 5.17
CA ASP A 75 10.81 -23.43 5.99
C ASP A 75 12.07 -24.19 5.55
N ALA A 76 12.46 -24.06 4.28
CA ALA A 76 13.59 -24.79 3.70
C ALA A 76 14.67 -23.89 3.09
N ILE A 77 14.33 -22.66 2.67
CA ILE A 77 15.28 -21.77 1.98
C ILE A 77 15.71 -20.59 2.85
N ALA A 78 17.01 -20.26 2.78
CA ALA A 78 17.60 -19.10 3.46
C ALA A 78 17.34 -19.06 4.97
N THR A 79 17.18 -20.23 5.61
CA THR A 79 16.85 -20.40 7.03
C THR A 79 17.96 -19.90 7.97
N ASP A 80 19.17 -19.74 7.44
CA ASP A 80 20.34 -19.15 8.09
C ASP A 80 20.29 -17.62 8.16
N ARG A 81 19.43 -16.96 7.38
CA ARG A 81 19.34 -15.49 7.35
C ARG A 81 18.64 -14.97 8.61
N PRO A 82 19.18 -13.95 9.30
CA PRO A 82 18.56 -13.39 10.51
C PRO A 82 17.11 -12.93 10.33
N ARG A 83 16.79 -12.34 9.17
CA ARG A 83 15.41 -11.94 8.83
C ARG A 83 14.46 -13.13 8.75
N ILE A 84 14.90 -14.25 8.18
CA ILE A 84 14.07 -15.46 8.07
C ILE A 84 13.89 -16.13 9.43
N GLN A 85 14.92 -16.13 10.28
CA GLN A 85 14.81 -16.58 11.66
C GLN A 85 13.80 -15.73 12.46
N GLN A 86 13.74 -14.42 12.22
CA GLN A 86 12.73 -13.55 12.81
C GLN A 86 11.31 -13.91 12.35
N ILE A 87 11.11 -14.17 11.04
CA ILE A 87 9.81 -14.62 10.51
C ILE A 87 9.42 -15.98 11.11
N ALA A 88 10.35 -16.94 11.18
CA ALA A 88 10.12 -18.24 11.79
C ALA A 88 9.71 -18.09 13.28
N ALA A 89 10.40 -17.24 14.03
CA ALA A 89 10.07 -16.98 15.44
C ALA A 89 8.69 -16.32 15.62
N LEU A 90 8.26 -15.47 14.69
CA LEU A 90 6.91 -14.91 14.70
C LEU A 90 5.86 -15.98 14.37
N ARG A 91 6.14 -16.85 13.38
CA ARG A 91 5.30 -18.01 13.05
C ARG A 91 5.10 -18.93 14.24
N ASP A 92 6.18 -19.26 14.97
CA ASP A 92 6.12 -20.15 16.14
C ASP A 92 5.32 -19.53 17.30
N LYS A 93 5.26 -18.21 17.38
CA LYS A 93 4.43 -17.47 18.34
C LYS A 93 2.99 -17.28 17.87
N GLY A 94 2.64 -17.71 16.66
CA GLY A 94 1.33 -17.47 16.06
C GLY A 94 1.02 -15.98 15.81
N LEU A 95 2.06 -15.15 15.71
CA LEU A 95 1.93 -13.72 15.41
C LEU A 95 2.09 -13.50 13.90
N ASP A 96 1.50 -12.43 13.39
CA ASP A 96 1.65 -12.00 11.99
C ASP A 96 2.36 -10.64 11.89
N LEU A 97 2.72 -10.24 10.67
CA LEU A 97 3.38 -8.97 10.39
C LEU A 97 2.35 -7.83 10.35
N ALA A 98 2.57 -6.83 11.20
CA ALA A 98 1.83 -5.57 11.18
C ALA A 98 2.38 -4.64 10.09
N TRP A 99 2.15 -4.99 8.82
CA TRP A 99 2.61 -4.21 7.69
C TRP A 99 2.06 -2.78 7.69
N GLN A 100 2.90 -1.81 7.36
CA GLN A 100 2.46 -0.44 7.09
C GLN A 100 2.20 -0.29 5.58
N ARG A 101 0.98 0.11 5.22
CA ARG A 101 0.62 0.32 3.80
C ARG A 101 1.30 1.57 3.26
N VAL A 102 1.94 1.44 2.09
CA VAL A 102 2.56 2.58 1.38
C VAL A 102 1.62 3.27 0.40
N TYR A 103 0.59 2.54 -0.08
CA TYR A 103 -0.49 3.06 -0.92
C TYR A 103 -1.82 2.97 -0.18
N GLY A 104 -2.67 3.97 -0.39
CA GLY A 104 -4.02 4.04 0.17
C GLY A 104 -4.59 5.45 0.06
N PHE A 105 -5.90 5.54 -0.10
CA PHE A 105 -6.64 6.80 -0.05
C PHE A 105 -7.03 7.09 1.40
N SER A 106 -7.06 8.36 1.77
CA SER A 106 -7.60 8.77 3.07
C SER A 106 -9.11 8.53 3.10
N ASN A 107 -9.67 8.41 4.30
CA ASN A 107 -11.12 8.33 4.47
C ASN A 107 -11.82 9.61 3.99
N GLU A 108 -11.14 10.76 4.08
CA GLU A 108 -11.64 12.05 3.60
C GLU A 108 -11.70 12.14 2.07
N ASP A 109 -10.98 11.28 1.35
CA ASP A 109 -10.99 11.28 -0.12
C ASP A 109 -12.28 10.64 -0.67
N HIS A 110 -13.02 9.89 0.15
CA HIS A 110 -14.23 9.17 -0.23
C HIS A 110 -14.08 8.30 -1.49
N VAL A 111 -12.88 7.73 -1.73
CA VAL A 111 -12.57 6.91 -2.91
C VAL A 111 -12.82 5.42 -2.64
N ARG A 112 -13.56 4.75 -3.53
CA ARG A 112 -13.65 3.28 -3.64
C ARG A 112 -12.78 2.75 -4.77
N PHE A 113 -11.53 2.46 -4.46
CA PHE A 113 -10.68 1.73 -5.41
C PHE A 113 -10.97 0.22 -5.38
N ASN A 114 -11.02 -0.41 -6.55
CA ASN A 114 -11.15 -1.87 -6.67
C ASN A 114 -10.11 -2.45 -7.64
N HIS A 115 -9.26 -3.38 -7.19
CA HIS A 115 -8.20 -3.95 -8.04
C HIS A 115 -8.76 -4.83 -9.17
N ALA A 116 -9.76 -5.66 -8.91
CA ALA A 116 -10.20 -6.69 -9.85
C ALA A 116 -10.57 -6.19 -11.26
N PRO A 117 -11.33 -5.09 -11.44
CA PRO A 117 -11.59 -4.52 -12.76
C PRO A 117 -10.31 -4.13 -13.52
N HIS A 118 -9.32 -3.55 -12.84
CA HIS A 118 -8.07 -3.11 -13.44
C HIS A 118 -7.19 -4.29 -13.87
N ILE A 119 -7.15 -5.34 -13.04
CA ILE A 119 -6.47 -6.59 -13.40
C ILE A 119 -7.14 -7.28 -14.59
N ARG A 120 -8.48 -7.34 -14.63
CA ARG A 120 -9.22 -7.88 -15.78
C ARG A 120 -8.99 -7.08 -17.06
N ALA A 121 -8.76 -5.77 -16.95
CA ALA A 121 -8.38 -4.91 -18.06
C ALA A 121 -6.88 -4.99 -18.43
N GLN A 122 -6.14 -5.92 -17.83
CA GLN A 122 -4.72 -6.15 -18.06
C GLN A 122 -3.89 -4.87 -17.88
N VAL A 123 -4.21 -4.08 -16.86
CA VAL A 123 -3.36 -2.96 -16.44
C VAL A 123 -2.14 -3.52 -15.72
N ASP A 124 -0.95 -3.16 -16.20
CA ASP A 124 0.30 -3.59 -15.56
C ASP A 124 0.42 -3.04 -14.14
N CYS A 125 0.91 -3.87 -13.22
CA CYS A 125 1.12 -3.48 -11.82
C CYS A 125 2.02 -2.23 -11.72
N ALA A 126 3.03 -2.15 -12.60
CA ALA A 126 4.01 -1.07 -12.61
C ALA A 126 3.41 0.29 -12.99
N THR A 127 2.30 0.32 -13.72
CA THR A 127 1.59 1.58 -14.05
C THR A 127 1.16 2.32 -12.78
N CYS A 128 0.71 1.58 -11.76
CA CYS A 128 0.23 2.17 -10.51
C CYS A 128 1.26 2.06 -9.38
N HIS A 129 2.09 1.03 -9.33
CA HIS A 129 3.00 0.83 -8.20
C HIS A 129 4.43 1.27 -8.48
N GLY A 130 4.82 1.45 -9.74
CA GLY A 130 6.21 1.65 -10.17
C GLY A 130 6.95 0.32 -10.35
N ASN A 131 8.25 0.39 -10.67
CA ASN A 131 9.05 -0.82 -10.88
C ASN A 131 9.41 -1.51 -9.54
N MET A 132 8.57 -2.43 -9.09
CA MET A 132 8.82 -3.20 -7.86
C MET A 132 10.04 -4.12 -7.96
N ALA A 133 10.48 -4.49 -9.18
CA ALA A 133 11.66 -5.32 -9.37
C ALA A 133 12.97 -4.61 -8.96
N GLU A 134 12.96 -3.28 -8.87
CA GLU A 134 14.09 -2.47 -8.42
C GLU A 134 14.00 -2.10 -6.93
N GLN A 135 12.84 -2.32 -6.31
CA GLN A 135 12.64 -1.94 -4.92
C GLN A 135 13.13 -3.04 -3.97
N THR A 136 13.93 -2.63 -2.98
CA THR A 136 14.15 -3.46 -1.80
C THR A 136 12.87 -3.39 -0.96
N VAL A 137 12.72 -2.37 -0.12
CA VAL A 137 11.49 -2.12 0.64
C VAL A 137 10.51 -1.33 -0.23
N ALA A 138 9.23 -1.72 -0.21
CA ALA A 138 8.20 -1.04 -0.97
C ALA A 138 8.12 0.45 -0.61
N GLN A 139 8.07 1.30 -1.62
CA GLN A 139 7.89 2.75 -1.48
C GLN A 139 6.87 3.26 -2.50
N ARG A 140 6.25 4.39 -2.16
CA ARG A 140 5.30 5.07 -3.04
C ARG A 140 6.04 5.77 -4.17
N SER A 141 6.17 5.09 -5.31
CA SER A 141 6.83 5.63 -6.51
C SER A 141 5.91 6.39 -7.44
N VAL A 142 4.61 6.11 -7.41
CA VAL A 142 3.61 6.79 -8.24
C VAL A 142 2.65 7.54 -7.34
N GLU A 143 2.28 8.75 -7.76
CA GLU A 143 1.29 9.55 -7.05
C GLU A 143 -0.10 9.30 -7.62
N HIS A 144 -0.98 8.69 -6.82
CA HIS A 144 -2.37 8.43 -7.20
C HIS A 144 -3.25 9.66 -6.91
N THR A 145 -3.15 10.66 -7.78
CA THR A 145 -4.10 11.79 -7.77
C THR A 145 -5.38 11.44 -8.54
N MET A 146 -6.45 12.20 -8.33
CA MET A 146 -7.65 12.10 -9.19
C MET A 146 -7.31 12.29 -10.67
N GLY A 147 -6.41 13.24 -10.98
CA GLY A 147 -5.95 13.49 -12.35
C GLY A 147 -5.25 12.29 -12.97
N PHE A 148 -4.41 11.59 -12.20
CA PHE A 148 -3.79 10.34 -12.66
C PHE A 148 -4.85 9.30 -13.07
N CYS A 149 -5.85 9.08 -12.21
CA CYS A 149 -6.92 8.11 -12.48
C CYS A 149 -7.76 8.50 -13.70
N VAL A 150 -8.25 9.76 -13.75
CA VAL A 150 -9.12 10.26 -14.81
C VAL A 150 -8.40 10.24 -16.16
N ASN A 151 -7.13 10.63 -16.22
CA ASN A 151 -6.36 10.62 -17.47
C ASN A 151 -6.19 9.19 -18.00
N CYS A 152 -5.79 8.25 -17.13
CA CYS A 152 -5.66 6.84 -17.52
C CYS A 152 -7.00 6.24 -17.98
N HIS A 153 -8.10 6.58 -17.28
CA HIS A 153 -9.43 6.13 -17.66
C HIS A 153 -9.86 6.71 -19.01
N ASN A 154 -9.61 7.99 -19.28
CA ASN A 154 -9.91 8.62 -20.57
C ASN A 154 -9.16 7.95 -21.72
N GLU A 155 -7.85 7.71 -21.56
CA GLU A 155 -7.02 7.02 -22.56
C GLU A 155 -7.53 5.61 -22.88
N ARG A 156 -8.06 4.92 -21.86
CA ARG A 156 -8.58 3.55 -21.97
C ARG A 156 -10.10 3.48 -22.20
N ARG A 157 -10.77 4.62 -22.36
CA ARG A 157 -12.24 4.74 -22.50
C ARG A 157 -13.01 4.05 -21.36
N ALA A 158 -12.49 4.14 -20.14
CA ALA A 158 -13.11 3.65 -18.93
C ALA A 158 -13.99 4.72 -18.26
N PRO A 159 -14.94 4.34 -17.38
CA PRO A 159 -15.83 5.29 -16.71
C PRO A 159 -15.06 6.32 -15.87
N VAL A 160 -15.41 7.60 -16.01
CA VAL A 160 -14.87 8.72 -15.23
C VAL A 160 -15.95 9.46 -14.42
N ASP A 161 -17.15 8.89 -14.36
CA ASP A 161 -18.23 9.43 -13.56
C ASP A 161 -17.84 9.49 -12.07
N CYS A 162 -18.33 10.51 -11.35
CA CYS A 162 -18.02 10.69 -9.94
C CYS A 162 -18.35 9.43 -9.12
N LEU A 163 -19.49 8.78 -9.41
CA LEU A 163 -19.95 7.56 -8.76
C LEU A 163 -19.27 6.31 -9.32
N ALA A 164 -18.37 6.40 -10.30
CA ALA A 164 -17.49 5.27 -10.60
C ALA A 164 -16.44 5.11 -9.47
N CYS A 165 -15.97 6.24 -8.92
CA CYS A 165 -14.82 6.31 -8.03
C CYS A 165 -15.18 6.66 -6.59
N HIS A 166 -16.27 7.38 -6.35
CA HIS A 166 -16.62 7.93 -5.04
C HIS A 166 -17.96 7.42 -4.51
N PHE A 167 -18.06 7.35 -3.18
CA PHE A 167 -19.29 7.04 -2.45
C PHE A 167 -20.23 8.24 -2.36
#